data_AF-A0A3A0F759-F1
#
_entry.id   AF-A0A3A0F759-F1
#
_cell.length_a   1.000
_cell.length_b   1.000
_cell.length_c   1.000
_cell.angle_alpha   90.00
_cell.angle_beta   90.00
_cell.angle_gamma   90.00
#
_symmetry.space_group_name_H-M   'P 1'
#
loop_
_entity.id
_entity.type
_entity.pdbx_description
1 polymer ?
#
loop_
_entity_poly.entity_id
_entity_poly.type
_entity_poly.pdbx_seq_one_letter_code
_entity_poly.pdbx_strand_id
1 'polypeptide(L)'
;MALPTAPKSPEIRARISAATKAAMPSQEVRARISQRTKEGMAAASGAMDESRLLRTAWRAARPSVRKRFLDELFAPACGEASE
;
A
#
# COMPACT_ATOMS: atom_id res chain seq x y z
N MET A 1 1.17 -0.15 -37.92
CA MET A 1 0.49 0.93 -37.18
C MET A 1 1.55 1.86 -36.61
N ALA A 2 1.60 3.12 -37.05
CA ALA A 2 2.57 4.08 -36.53
C ALA A 2 2.01 4.75 -35.25
N LEU A 3 2.76 4.71 -34.14
CA LEU A 3 2.45 5.47 -32.93
C LEU A 3 2.55 6.97 -33.21
N PRO A 4 1.67 7.82 -32.65
CA PRO A 4 1.73 9.26 -32.89
C PRO A 4 3.05 9.85 -32.39
N THR A 5 3.81 10.45 -33.32
CA THR A 5 5.10 11.07 -33.03
C THR A 5 4.93 12.28 -32.11
N ALA A 6 5.79 12.40 -31.11
CA ALA A 6 5.88 13.55 -30.21
C ALA A 6 5.80 14.90 -30.95
N PRO A 7 5.21 15.95 -30.36
CA PRO A 7 5.10 17.27 -31.00
C PRO A 7 6.49 17.77 -31.42
N LYS A 8 6.64 18.00 -32.73
CA LYS A 8 7.95 18.23 -33.37
C LYS A 8 8.48 19.66 -33.23
N SER A 9 7.62 20.64 -32.94
CA SER A 9 8.05 22.04 -32.75
C SER A 9 8.02 22.47 -31.27
N PRO A 10 8.94 23.36 -30.85
CA PRO A 10 8.97 23.89 -29.49
C PRO A 10 7.72 24.73 -29.18
N GLU A 11 7.14 25.44 -30.15
CA GLU A 11 5.90 26.21 -29.93
C GLU A 11 4.70 25.30 -29.63
N ILE A 12 4.59 24.17 -30.34
CA ILE A 12 3.53 23.19 -30.11
C ILE A 12 3.70 22.55 -28.72
N ARG A 13 4.93 22.23 -28.31
CA ARG A 13 5.22 21.73 -26.96
C ARG A 13 4.86 22.75 -25.87
N ALA A 14 5.19 24.02 -26.08
CA ALA A 14 4.88 25.08 -25.13
C ALA A 14 3.36 25.25 -24.96
N ARG A 15 2.60 25.26 -26.07
CA ARG A 15 1.14 25.35 -26.05
C ARG A 15 0.50 24.16 -25.33
N ILE A 16 0.98 22.94 -25.61
CA ILE A 16 0.51 21.74 -24.92
C ILE A 16 0.84 21.81 -23.43
N SER A 17 2.07 22.17 -23.06
CA SER A 17 2.49 22.27 -21.65
C SER A 17 1.66 23.30 -20.88
N ALA A 18 1.38 24.46 -21.47
CA ALA A 18 0.53 25.48 -20.88
C ALA A 18 -0.91 24.97 -20.68
N ALA A 19 -1.49 24.34 -21.70
CA ALA A 19 -2.82 23.75 -21.61
C ALA A 19 -2.87 22.63 -20.55
N THR A 20 -1.86 21.77 -20.49
CA THR A 20 -1.76 20.71 -19.47
C THR A 20 -1.67 21.30 -18.07
N LYS A 21 -0.79 22.28 -17.84
CA LYS A 21 -0.65 22.95 -16.54
C LYS A 21 -1.93 23.65 -16.11
N ALA A 22 -2.64 24.29 -17.03
CA ALA A 22 -3.93 24.93 -16.76
C ALA A 22 -5.02 23.91 -16.38
N ALA A 23 -4.95 22.69 -16.94
CA ALA A 23 -5.86 21.60 -16.59
C ALA A 23 -5.44 20.82 -15.33
N MET A 24 -4.24 21.07 -14.76
CA MET A 24 -3.81 20.38 -13.55
C MET A 24 -4.58 20.88 -12.32
N PRO A 25 -4.84 20.00 -11.34
CA PRO A 25 -5.35 20.41 -10.04
C PRO A 25 -4.40 21.40 -9.36
N SER A 26 -4.95 22.22 -8.46
CA SER A 26 -4.16 23.18 -7.68
C SER A 26 -3.03 22.47 -6.91
N GLN A 27 -1.97 23.23 -6.60
CA GLN A 27 -0.83 22.69 -5.86
C GLN A 27 -1.25 22.11 -4.50
N GLU A 28 -2.19 22.76 -3.81
CA GLU A 28 -2.73 22.31 -2.53
C GLU A 28 -3.42 20.94 -2.64
N VAL A 29 -4.25 20.74 -3.66
CA VAL A 29 -4.92 19.46 -3.90
C VAL A 29 -3.89 18.37 -4.18
N ARG A 30 -2.87 18.67 -4.99
CA ARG A 30 -1.78 17.73 -5.28
C ARG A 30 -0.95 17.39 -4.04
N ALA A 31 -0.64 18.38 -3.20
CA ALA A 31 0.10 18.20 -1.95
C ALA A 31 -0.68 17.30 -0.99
N ARG A 32 -1.99 17.55 -0.83
CA ARG A 32 -2.87 16.72 0.00
C ARG A 32 -2.91 15.27 -0.46
N ILE A 33 -3.06 15.04 -1.77
CA ILE A 33 -3.05 13.68 -2.33
C ILE A 33 -1.70 13.02 -2.07
N SER A 34 -0.59 13.71 -2.38
CA SER A 34 0.76 13.18 -2.16
C SER A 34 0.99 12.80 -0.70
N GLN A 35 0.57 13.64 0.24
CA GLN A 35 0.71 13.38 1.66
C GLN A 35 -0.07 12.14 2.09
N ARG A 36 -1.35 12.05 1.71
CA ARG A 36 -2.18 10.87 2.01
C ARG A 36 -1.59 9.59 1.40
N THR A 37 -1.06 9.66 0.18
CA THR A 37 -0.41 8.51 -0.46
C THR A 37 0.84 8.08 0.31
N LYS A 38 1.68 9.03 0.75
CA LYS A 38 2.87 8.72 1.57
C LYS A 38 2.51 8.10 2.91
N GLU A 39 1.50 8.63 3.59
CA GLU A 39 0.98 8.08 4.85
C GLU A 39 0.46 6.64 4.66
N GLY A 40 -0.31 6.41 3.60
CA GLY A 40 -0.79 5.06 3.27
C GLY A 40 0.35 4.08 2.98
N MET A 41 1.38 4.51 2.25
CA MET A 41 2.56 3.68 2.00
C MET A 41 3.37 3.41 3.26
N ALA A 42 3.52 4.41 4.15
CA ALA A 42 4.20 4.24 5.43
C ALA A 42 3.45 3.24 6.33
N ALA A 43 2.13 3.36 6.44
CA ALA A 43 1.31 2.41 7.18
C ALA A 43 1.39 0.98 6.60
N ALA A 44 1.31 0.84 5.27
CA ALA A 44 1.41 -0.46 4.61
C ALA A 44 2.80 -1.11 4.79
N SER A 45 3.87 -0.31 4.73
CA SER A 45 5.23 -0.81 4.96
C SER A 45 5.45 -1.27 6.41
N GLY A 46 4.96 -0.53 7.40
CA GLY A 46 4.98 -0.98 8.80
C GLY A 46 4.29 -2.33 9.01
N ALA A 47 3.10 -2.53 8.42
CA ALA A 47 2.40 -3.82 8.48
C ALA A 47 3.18 -4.97 7.80
N MET A 48 3.91 -4.68 6.72
CA MET A 48 4.78 -5.66 6.07
C MET A 48 6.00 -6.02 6.93
N ASP A 49 6.56 -5.05 7.65
CA ASP A 49 7.68 -5.26 8.57
C ASP A 49 7.26 -6.13 9.76
N GLU A 50 6.12 -5.84 10.39
CA GLU A 50 5.55 -6.67 11.47
C GLU A 50 5.26 -8.11 10.99
N SER A 51 4.69 -8.25 9.80
CA SER A 51 4.45 -9.55 9.18
C SER A 51 5.74 -10.35 8.96
N ARG A 52 6.85 -9.65 8.64
CA ARG A 52 8.17 -10.26 8.45
C ARG A 52 8.77 -10.69 9.78
N LEU A 53 8.64 -9.86 10.82
CA LEU A 53 9.05 -10.19 12.18
C LEU A 53 8.30 -11.43 12.68
N LEU A 54 6.97 -11.46 12.51
CA LEU A 54 6.15 -12.62 12.89
C LEU A 54 6.58 -13.89 12.15
N ARG A 55 6.82 -13.82 10.84
CA ARG A 55 7.33 -14.97 10.07
C ARG A 55 8.69 -15.46 10.57
N THR A 56 9.55 -14.55 10.99
CA THR A 56 10.87 -14.87 11.52
C THR A 56 10.76 -15.56 12.88
N ALA A 57 9.98 -14.99 13.80
CA ALA A 57 9.67 -15.57 15.11
C ALA A 57 9.01 -16.95 14.98
N TRP A 58 8.05 -17.08 14.06
CA TRP A 58 7.40 -18.36 13.74
C TRP A 58 8.43 -19.40 13.32
N ARG A 59 9.33 -19.09 12.37
CA ARG A 59 10.38 -20.02 11.91
C ARG A 59 11.40 -20.38 12.98
N ALA A 60 11.68 -19.49 13.93
CA ALA A 60 12.58 -19.76 15.05
C ALA A 60 11.92 -20.65 16.13
N ALA A 61 10.61 -20.53 16.32
CA ALA A 61 9.88 -21.31 17.31
C ALA A 61 9.94 -22.82 17.01
N ARG A 62 9.98 -23.66 18.06
CA ARG A 62 9.93 -25.13 17.94
C ARG A 62 8.57 -25.58 17.38
N PRO A 63 8.49 -26.69 16.62
CA PRO A 63 7.23 -27.18 16.07
C PRO A 63 6.12 -27.39 17.11
N SER A 64 6.47 -27.88 18.30
CA SER A 64 5.51 -28.08 19.40
C SER A 64 4.88 -26.78 19.90
N VAL A 65 5.66 -25.70 19.95
CA VAL A 65 5.19 -24.36 20.37
C VAL A 65 4.25 -23.78 19.32
N ARG A 66 4.58 -23.92 18.04
CA ARG A 66 3.71 -23.54 16.92
C ARG A 66 2.38 -24.27 16.97
N LYS A 67 2.40 -25.59 17.20
CA LYS A 67 1.19 -26.40 17.32
C LYS A 67 0.30 -25.88 18.45
N ARG A 68 0.87 -25.72 19.66
CA ARG A 68 0.12 -25.21 20.82
C ARG A 68 -0.51 -23.84 20.55
N PHE A 69 0.23 -22.94 19.90
CA PHE A 69 -0.29 -21.62 19.52
C PHE A 69 -1.48 -21.71 18.54
N LEU A 70 -1.44 -22.62 17.56
CA LEU A 70 -2.58 -22.82 16.66
C LEU A 70 -3.77 -23.44 17.39
N ASP A 71 -3.52 -24.41 18.26
CA ASP A 71 -4.57 -25.03 19.08
C ASP A 71 -5.26 -23.99 19.97
N GLU A 72 -4.51 -23.03 20.53
CA GLU A 72 -5.04 -21.89 21.30
C GLU A 72 -5.82 -20.91 20.41
N LEU A 73 -5.29 -20.55 19.23
CA LEU A 73 -5.91 -19.57 18.32
C LEU A 73 -7.25 -20.06 17.73
N PHE A 74 -7.34 -21.36 17.45
CA PHE A 74 -8.52 -22.01 16.92
C PHE A 74 -9.35 -22.72 18.00
N ALA A 75 -8.99 -22.55 19.27
CA ALA A 75 -9.84 -23.03 20.36
C ALA A 75 -11.22 -22.36 20.23
N PRO A 76 -12.32 -23.12 20.33
CA PRO A 76 -13.63 -22.50 20.39
C PRO A 76 -13.63 -21.54 21.58
N ALA A 77 -14.18 -20.34 21.40
CA ALA A 77 -14.47 -19.45 22.51
C ALA A 77 -15.41 -20.21 23.46
N CYS A 78 -14.90 -20.73 24.57
CA CYS A 78 -15.73 -21.39 25.57
C CYS A 78 -16.63 -20.32 26.21
N GLY A 79 -17.93 -20.44 25.95
CA GLY A 79 -19.01 -19.50 26.28
C GLY A 79 -19.74 -19.18 24.98
N GLU A 80 -20.69 -19.98 24.50
CA GLU A 80 -21.98 -20.27 25.11
C GLU A 80 -22.39 -21.71 24.75
N ALA A 81 -22.46 -22.59 25.73
CA ALA A 81 -23.25 -23.82 25.64
C ALA A 81 -23.69 -24.17 27.06
N SER A 82 -24.58 -23.33 27.59
CA SER A 82 -25.47 -23.75 28.66
C SER A 82 -26.83 -24.07 28.03
N GLU A 83 -27.27 -25.27 28.39
CA GLU A 83 -28.58 -25.92 28.19
C GLU A 83 -28.78 -26.76 26.93
#